data_AF-A0A4S8P3I9-F1
#
_entry.id   AF-A0A4S8P3I9-F1
#
_cell.length_a   1.000
_cell.length_b   1.000
_cell.length_c   1.000
_cell.angle_alpha   90.00
_cell.angle_beta   90.00
_cell.angle_gamma   90.00
#
_symmetry.space_group_name_H-M   'P 1'
#
loop_
_entity.id
_entity.type
_entity.pdbx_description
1 polymer ?
#
loop_
_entity_poly.entity_id
_entity_poly.type
_entity_poly.pdbx_seq_one_letter_code
_entity_poly.pdbx_strand_id
1 'polypeptide(L)'
;MTSEQKGAVEVITFGCRLNTYESEVMKAEAAKAGLDNAILVNTCAVTSEAVRQARQAIRRARRENPEARIIVTGCAAQTEADTFAAMAEVDAVLGNEEKLKAEHYRRLPDFGVSAEEKVAVNDIMSVTETAPQMVAHIDGHVRGFLQVQNGCDHRCTFCIIPYGRGNSRSVPMGAVVEQARKLVENGYREVVLTGVDATSYGTDLPGNPTLGLLAKTLLKQVPEILRLRLSSIDSIEADSHLFDLIAGEPRFMPHLHLSLQHGDDMILKRMKRRHSRADAIAFAEQVRRLRPGFAFGADMIAGFPTETEAMAANSTLLAEEIGIAHLHVFPYSPRPGTPAARMPQLDRALVKARAAALRAVADRLQAKHLAAHVGSRQKLLVERNEMAHTEDFTLVAAPGMKPGSLLEVSIGGHTGRHLTIASAAADAAA
;
A
#
# COMPACT_ATOMS: atom_id res chain seq x y z
N MET A 1 17.50 38.26 22.99
CA MET A 1 17.23 37.73 21.63
C MET A 1 17.16 36.23 21.74
N THR A 2 15.99 35.74 22.13
CA THR A 2 15.70 34.32 22.34
C THR A 2 15.44 33.68 20.98
N SER A 3 16.21 32.62 20.70
CA SER A 3 15.99 31.67 19.62
C SER A 3 14.54 31.15 19.67
N GLU A 4 13.65 31.70 18.84
CA GLU A 4 12.34 31.14 18.60
C GLU A 4 12.51 29.71 18.10
N GLN A 5 11.93 28.75 18.84
CA GLN A 5 11.81 27.37 18.39
C GLN A 5 11.01 27.38 17.08
N LYS A 6 11.67 27.16 15.95
CA LYS A 6 11.01 26.87 14.67
C LYS A 6 10.05 25.70 14.88
N GLY A 7 8.75 25.92 14.66
CA GLY A 7 7.75 24.86 14.70
C GLY A 7 8.11 23.76 13.71
N ALA A 8 8.05 22.49 14.12
CA ALA A 8 8.38 21.38 13.24
C ALA A 8 7.31 21.17 12.14
N VAL A 9 7.70 20.57 11.01
CA VAL A 9 6.75 20.09 10.00
C VAL A 9 6.20 18.74 10.45
N GLU A 10 4.88 18.65 10.63
CA GLU A 10 4.17 17.40 10.89
C GLU A 10 3.58 16.84 9.60
N VAL A 11 3.54 15.51 9.45
CA VAL A 11 2.88 14.85 8.33
C VAL A 11 1.84 13.85 8.81
N ILE A 12 0.59 14.06 8.39
CA ILE A 12 -0.52 13.14 8.62
C ILE A 12 -0.76 12.34 7.34
N THR A 13 -0.40 11.07 7.38
CA THR A 13 -0.48 10.18 6.22
C THR A 13 -1.73 9.31 6.25
N PHE A 14 -2.48 9.29 5.15
CA PHE A 14 -3.58 8.36 4.90
C PHE A 14 -3.25 7.46 3.72
N GLY A 15 -3.81 6.26 3.67
CA GLY A 15 -3.79 5.42 2.47
C GLY A 15 -2.73 4.33 2.46
N CYS A 16 -1.98 4.22 1.37
CA CYS A 16 -1.15 3.06 1.05
C CYS A 16 0.32 3.26 1.43
N ARG A 17 1.10 2.17 1.32
CA ARG A 17 2.57 2.16 1.54
C ARG A 17 3.30 3.21 0.69
N LEU A 18 2.78 3.49 -0.50
CA LEU A 18 3.31 4.54 -1.38
C LEU A 18 3.11 5.94 -0.79
N ASN A 19 1.96 6.22 -0.16
CA ASN A 19 1.76 7.47 0.57
C ASN A 19 2.70 7.58 1.77
N THR A 20 2.97 6.48 2.49
CA THR A 20 3.98 6.47 3.57
C THR A 20 5.36 6.81 3.05
N TYR A 21 5.79 6.18 1.94
CA TYR A 21 7.06 6.50 1.28
C TYR A 21 7.14 7.98 0.86
N GLU A 22 6.14 8.45 0.15
CA GLU A 22 6.07 9.85 -0.31
C GLU A 22 6.02 10.84 0.85
N SER A 23 5.50 10.46 2.02
CA SER A 23 5.46 11.33 3.20
C SER A 23 6.86 11.64 3.73
N GLU A 24 7.80 10.71 3.64
CA GLU A 24 9.21 10.97 4.00
C GLU A 24 9.89 11.90 2.99
N VAL A 25 9.56 11.75 1.70
CA VAL A 25 10.02 12.67 0.65
C VAL A 25 9.46 14.07 0.91
N MET A 26 8.17 14.17 1.25
CA MET A 26 7.51 15.44 1.58
C MET A 26 8.19 16.14 2.76
N LYS A 27 8.54 15.41 3.84
CA LYS A 27 9.29 15.97 4.97
C LYS A 27 10.63 16.56 4.52
N ALA A 28 11.40 15.81 3.73
CA ALA A 28 12.71 16.24 3.25
C ALA A 28 12.61 17.49 2.35
N GLU A 29 11.65 17.50 1.41
CA GLU A 29 11.46 18.62 0.49
C GLU A 29 10.89 19.87 1.18
N ALA A 30 10.00 19.70 2.17
CA ALA A 30 9.52 20.79 3.02
C ALA A 30 10.67 21.40 3.84
N ALA A 31 11.52 20.56 4.45
CA ALA A 31 12.70 21.04 5.19
C ALA A 31 13.69 21.78 4.27
N LYS A 32 13.93 21.27 3.06
CA LYS A 32 14.77 21.91 2.02
C LYS A 32 14.18 23.23 1.51
N ALA A 33 12.85 23.38 1.57
CA ALA A 33 12.17 24.64 1.28
C ALA A 33 12.29 25.66 2.43
N GLY A 34 12.73 25.22 3.61
CA GLY A 34 12.75 26.05 4.82
C GLY A 34 11.37 26.22 5.44
N LEU A 35 10.41 25.37 5.10
CA LEU A 35 9.06 25.40 5.66
C LEU A 35 9.11 25.01 7.15
N ASP A 36 8.52 25.84 8.00
CA ASP A 36 8.33 25.60 9.42
C ASP A 36 6.86 25.79 9.80
N ASN A 37 6.50 25.31 10.99
CA ASN A 37 5.16 25.39 11.58
C ASN A 37 4.04 25.00 10.60
N ALA A 38 4.17 23.81 9.99
CA ALA A 38 3.25 23.34 8.97
C ALA A 38 2.81 21.88 9.20
N ILE A 39 1.58 21.58 8.81
CA ILE A 39 0.99 20.25 8.84
C ILE A 39 0.66 19.83 7.41
N LEU A 40 1.34 18.80 6.92
CA LEU A 40 1.09 18.22 5.60
C LEU A 40 0.11 17.06 5.75
N VAL A 41 -1.02 17.09 5.04
CA VAL A 41 -2.02 16.02 5.05
C VAL A 41 -1.97 15.27 3.72
N ASN A 42 -1.37 14.08 3.70
CA ASN A 42 -1.25 13.24 2.49
C ASN A 42 -2.45 12.30 2.38
N THR A 43 -3.41 12.66 1.52
CA THR A 43 -4.74 12.05 1.43
C THR A 43 -4.79 10.81 0.53
N CYS A 44 -5.82 9.98 0.74
CA CYS A 44 -6.12 8.80 -0.07
C CYS A 44 -7.50 8.92 -0.73
N ALA A 45 -7.60 8.57 -2.02
CA ALA A 45 -8.83 8.64 -2.81
C ALA A 45 -9.54 7.29 -3.00
N VAL A 46 -8.98 6.17 -2.51
CA VAL A 46 -9.49 4.82 -2.82
C VAL A 46 -10.93 4.64 -2.34
N THR A 47 -11.28 5.16 -1.16
CA THR A 47 -12.64 5.06 -0.61
C THR A 47 -13.15 6.43 -0.16
N SER A 48 -14.47 6.62 -0.19
CA SER A 48 -15.10 7.83 0.37
C SER A 48 -14.85 7.97 1.87
N GLU A 49 -14.73 6.85 2.57
CA GLU A 49 -14.38 6.79 3.99
C GLU A 49 -12.99 7.35 4.27
N ALA A 50 -11.98 7.02 3.45
CA ALA A 50 -10.64 7.57 3.59
C ALA A 50 -10.62 9.10 3.40
N VAL A 51 -11.38 9.61 2.42
CA VAL A 51 -11.55 11.06 2.21
C VAL A 51 -12.24 11.71 3.41
N ARG A 52 -13.27 11.07 3.97
CA ARG A 52 -13.97 11.54 5.17
C ARG A 52 -13.02 11.64 6.37
N GLN A 53 -12.20 10.61 6.61
CA GLN A 53 -11.22 10.60 7.69
C GLN A 53 -10.17 11.71 7.53
N ALA A 54 -9.66 11.91 6.32
CA ALA A 54 -8.73 13.00 6.04
C ALA A 54 -9.34 14.38 6.36
N ARG A 55 -10.58 14.64 5.92
CA ARG A 55 -11.31 15.89 6.23
C ARG A 55 -11.56 16.06 7.73
N GLN A 56 -11.76 14.98 8.49
CA GLN A 56 -11.88 15.05 9.94
C GLN A 56 -10.55 15.39 10.62
N ALA A 57 -9.45 14.80 10.14
CA ALA A 57 -8.12 15.09 10.66
C ALA A 57 -7.69 16.53 10.35
N ILE A 58 -8.00 17.07 9.17
CA ILE A 58 -7.73 18.48 8.83
C ILE A 58 -8.41 19.43 9.83
N ARG A 59 -9.69 19.21 10.13
CA ARG A 59 -10.43 20.02 11.11
C ARG A 59 -9.85 19.91 12.51
N ARG A 60 -9.44 18.71 12.89
CA ARG A 60 -8.78 18.50 14.19
C ARG A 60 -7.44 19.23 14.24
N ALA A 61 -6.61 19.08 13.22
CA ALA A 61 -5.30 19.73 13.11
C ALA A 61 -5.40 21.25 13.22
N ARG A 62 -6.37 21.90 12.56
CA ARG A 62 -6.60 23.35 12.69
C ARG A 62 -7.00 23.76 14.11
N ARG A 63 -7.86 23.00 14.78
CA ARG A 63 -8.28 23.31 16.16
C ARG A 63 -7.13 23.17 17.15
N GLU A 64 -6.26 22.18 16.95
CA GLU A 64 -5.12 21.90 17.81
C GLU A 64 -3.92 22.82 17.52
N ASN A 65 -3.80 23.29 16.27
CA ASN A 65 -2.70 24.13 15.81
C ASN A 65 -3.25 25.33 14.99
N PRO A 66 -3.83 26.36 15.64
CA PRO A 66 -4.48 27.47 14.95
C PRO A 66 -3.56 28.25 14.01
N GLU A 67 -2.29 28.39 14.39
CA GLU A 67 -1.28 29.17 13.66
C GLU A 67 -0.46 28.35 12.67
N ALA A 68 -0.60 27.02 12.66
CA ALA A 68 0.15 26.17 11.75
C ALA A 68 -0.43 26.23 10.34
N ARG A 69 0.44 26.21 9.33
CA ARG A 69 0.02 26.13 7.94
C ARG A 69 -0.45 24.72 7.60
N ILE A 70 -1.69 24.55 7.13
CA ILE A 70 -2.25 23.24 6.75
C ILE A 70 -2.24 23.11 5.24
N ILE A 71 -1.43 22.16 4.75
CA ILE A 71 -1.25 21.89 3.32
C ILE A 71 -1.82 20.51 3.04
N VAL A 72 -2.78 20.41 2.14
CA VAL A 72 -3.43 19.15 1.79
C VAL A 72 -2.91 18.66 0.44
N THR A 73 -2.54 17.39 0.36
CA THR A 73 -2.01 16.77 -0.87
C THR A 73 -2.43 15.30 -0.97
N GLY A 74 -1.87 14.53 -1.90
CA GLY A 74 -2.16 13.12 -2.13
C GLY A 74 -3.28 12.90 -3.14
N CYS A 75 -3.68 11.64 -3.34
CA CYS A 75 -4.58 11.26 -4.42
C CYS A 75 -5.94 11.97 -4.36
N ALA A 76 -6.50 12.19 -3.16
CA ALA A 76 -7.82 12.84 -3.07
C ALA A 76 -7.73 14.33 -3.36
N ALA A 77 -6.66 14.99 -2.88
CA ALA A 77 -6.36 16.38 -3.21
C ALA A 77 -6.15 16.58 -4.72
N GLN A 78 -5.51 15.62 -5.39
CA GLN A 78 -5.36 15.65 -6.85
C GLN A 78 -6.70 15.55 -7.59
N THR A 79 -7.60 14.66 -7.16
CA THR A 79 -8.85 14.39 -7.89
C THR A 79 -10.00 15.31 -7.50
N GLU A 80 -9.96 15.88 -6.30
CA GLU A 80 -11.04 16.68 -5.70
C GLU A 80 -10.49 17.98 -5.09
N ALA A 81 -9.55 18.63 -5.79
CA ALA A 81 -8.82 19.81 -5.33
C ALA A 81 -9.73 20.91 -4.77
N ASP A 82 -10.76 21.29 -5.53
CA ASP A 82 -11.73 22.32 -5.15
C ASP A 82 -12.45 22.01 -3.84
N THR A 83 -12.70 20.72 -3.56
CA THR A 83 -13.37 20.30 -2.32
C THR A 83 -12.50 20.56 -1.10
N PHE A 84 -11.18 20.41 -1.23
CA PHE A 84 -10.23 20.71 -0.15
C PHE A 84 -9.91 22.20 -0.08
N ALA A 85 -9.80 22.89 -1.21
CA ALA A 85 -9.56 24.34 -1.24
C ALA A 85 -10.71 25.14 -0.61
N ALA A 86 -11.95 24.68 -0.76
CA ALA A 86 -13.13 25.25 -0.13
C ALA A 86 -13.20 25.04 1.39
N MET A 87 -12.33 24.20 1.97
CA MET A 87 -12.25 24.07 3.43
C MET A 87 -11.55 25.29 4.03
N ALA A 88 -12.21 25.96 4.97
CA ALA A 88 -11.66 27.14 5.65
C ALA A 88 -10.38 26.80 6.42
N GLU A 89 -10.22 25.54 6.84
CA GLU A 89 -9.05 25.08 7.58
C GLU A 89 -7.79 24.90 6.73
N VAL A 90 -7.93 24.84 5.40
CA VAL A 90 -6.84 24.51 4.46
C VAL A 90 -6.24 25.79 3.90
N ASP A 91 -4.91 25.89 3.93
CA ASP A 91 -4.15 27.05 3.44
C ASP A 91 -3.60 26.83 2.02
N ALA A 92 -3.33 25.58 1.64
CA ALA A 92 -2.90 25.24 0.29
C ALA A 92 -3.28 23.80 -0.07
N VAL A 93 -3.49 23.56 -1.36
CA VAL A 93 -3.71 22.24 -1.94
C VAL A 93 -2.62 21.99 -2.98
N LEU A 94 -1.77 20.99 -2.73
CA LEU A 94 -0.71 20.59 -3.66
C LEU A 94 -1.09 19.29 -4.37
N GLY A 95 -0.86 19.22 -5.67
CA GLY A 95 -1.03 18.00 -6.45
C GLY A 95 0.01 16.93 -6.07
N ASN A 96 -0.19 15.73 -6.63
CA ASN A 96 0.54 14.54 -6.22
C ASN A 96 2.00 14.55 -6.70
N GLU A 97 2.30 15.30 -7.77
CA GLU A 97 3.67 15.53 -8.28
C GLU A 97 4.32 16.72 -7.56
N GLU A 98 3.55 17.78 -7.31
CA GLU A 98 4.01 19.03 -6.71
C GLU A 98 4.55 18.81 -5.29
N LYS A 99 3.93 17.91 -4.52
CA LYS A 99 4.34 17.58 -3.15
C LYS A 99 5.76 17.00 -3.06
N LEU A 100 6.33 16.55 -4.17
CA LEU A 100 7.65 15.91 -4.23
C LEU A 100 8.78 16.90 -4.57
N LYS A 101 8.50 18.21 -4.62
CA LYS A 101 9.50 19.23 -4.99
C LYS A 101 9.48 20.43 -4.04
N ALA A 102 10.64 20.78 -3.49
CA ALA A 102 10.83 21.92 -2.59
C ALA A 102 10.32 23.26 -3.16
N GLU A 103 10.34 23.44 -4.48
CA GLU A 103 9.90 24.70 -5.11
C GLU A 103 8.42 25.04 -4.85
N HIS A 104 7.55 24.03 -4.76
CA HIS A 104 6.12 24.26 -4.50
C HIS A 104 5.87 24.67 -3.05
N TYR A 105 6.67 24.16 -2.11
CA TYR A 105 6.63 24.59 -0.72
C TYR A 105 7.16 26.03 -0.53
N ARG A 106 8.11 26.49 -1.36
CA ARG A 106 8.60 27.89 -1.32
C ARG A 106 7.61 28.90 -1.91
N ARG A 107 6.71 28.44 -2.79
CA ARG A 107 5.75 29.28 -3.52
C ARG A 107 4.33 29.18 -2.95
N LEU A 108 4.18 28.70 -1.72
CA LEU A 108 2.87 28.63 -1.09
C LEU A 108 2.28 30.03 -0.95
N PRO A 109 0.97 30.19 -1.17
CA PRO A 109 0.30 31.49 -1.05
C PRO A 109 0.33 32.02 0.39
N ASP A 110 -0.02 33.29 0.56
CA ASP A 110 -0.25 33.91 1.87
C ASP A 110 -1.51 33.33 2.54
N PHE A 111 -1.68 33.58 3.83
CA PHE A 111 -2.87 33.14 4.56
C PHE A 111 -4.14 33.87 4.10
N GLY A 112 -5.26 33.16 4.06
CA GLY A 112 -6.58 33.77 3.79
C GLY A 112 -6.87 34.09 2.32
N VAL A 113 -6.08 33.55 1.38
CA VAL A 113 -6.31 33.69 -0.06
C VAL A 113 -7.57 32.97 -0.54
N SER A 114 -8.03 33.30 -1.75
CA SER A 114 -9.20 32.67 -2.38
C SER A 114 -8.98 31.17 -2.60
N ALA A 115 -10.05 30.40 -2.80
CA ALA A 115 -9.93 28.96 -3.02
C ALA A 115 -9.09 28.63 -4.26
N GLU A 116 -9.20 29.44 -5.32
CA GLU A 116 -8.44 29.28 -6.56
C GLU A 116 -6.94 29.50 -6.33
N GLU A 117 -6.57 30.49 -5.53
CA GLU A 117 -5.17 30.81 -5.21
C GLU A 117 -4.52 29.77 -4.28
N LYS A 118 -5.31 28.97 -3.55
CA LYS A 118 -4.81 27.85 -2.73
C LYS A 118 -4.35 26.65 -3.56
N VAL A 119 -4.82 26.51 -4.80
CA VAL A 119 -4.66 25.27 -5.58
C VAL A 119 -3.42 25.35 -6.47
N ALA A 120 -2.45 24.48 -6.19
CA ALA A 120 -1.33 24.18 -7.07
C ALA A 120 -1.37 22.70 -7.43
N VAL A 121 -2.29 22.34 -8.34
CA VAL A 121 -2.53 20.98 -8.82
C VAL A 121 -2.45 20.98 -10.35
N ASN A 122 -1.40 20.38 -10.91
CA ASN A 122 -1.26 20.26 -12.36
C ASN A 122 -1.97 19.00 -12.92
N ASP A 123 -2.04 18.90 -14.24
CA ASP A 123 -2.53 17.71 -14.92
C ASP A 123 -1.61 16.51 -14.68
N ILE A 124 -2.06 15.59 -13.82
CA ILE A 124 -1.30 14.38 -13.50
C ILE A 124 -1.07 13.46 -14.71
N MET A 125 -1.87 13.62 -15.78
CA MET A 125 -1.74 12.84 -17.01
C MET A 125 -0.55 13.27 -17.87
N SER A 126 -0.03 14.50 -17.68
CA SER A 126 1.16 14.99 -18.39
C SER A 126 2.48 14.56 -17.76
N VAL A 127 2.45 13.91 -16.59
CA VAL A 127 3.66 13.42 -15.91
C VAL A 127 4.16 12.16 -16.60
N THR A 128 5.40 12.21 -17.11
CA THR A 128 6.02 11.12 -17.89
C THR A 128 7.10 10.36 -17.11
N GLU A 129 7.66 10.95 -16.06
CA GLU A 129 8.76 10.36 -15.30
C GLU A 129 8.41 10.23 -13.82
N THR A 130 9.03 9.25 -13.16
CA THR A 130 9.02 9.16 -11.69
C THR A 130 10.45 9.37 -11.23
N ALA A 131 10.75 10.56 -10.71
CA ALA A 131 12.09 10.85 -10.20
C ALA A 131 12.44 9.87 -9.07
N PRO A 132 13.67 9.33 -9.05
CA PRO A 132 14.13 8.50 -7.94
C PRO A 132 14.27 9.39 -6.70
N GLN A 133 13.29 9.31 -5.81
CA GLN A 133 13.31 10.00 -4.54
C GLN A 133 14.07 9.15 -3.55
N MET A 134 15.16 9.66 -2.98
CA MET A 134 15.98 8.87 -2.06
C MET A 134 15.52 9.08 -0.63
N VAL A 135 15.08 8.01 0.03
CA VAL A 135 14.59 8.04 1.41
C VAL A 135 15.55 7.26 2.32
N ALA A 136 16.12 7.92 3.32
CA ALA A 136 17.02 7.26 4.28
C ALA A 136 16.26 6.43 5.32
N HIS A 137 15.16 6.96 5.83
CA HIS A 137 14.34 6.34 6.87
C HIS A 137 12.86 6.49 6.59
N ILE A 138 12.10 5.45 6.92
CA ILE A 138 10.65 5.40 6.98
C ILE A 138 10.25 5.43 8.46
N ASP A 139 9.83 6.60 8.94
CA ASP A 139 9.51 6.81 10.35
C ASP A 139 8.42 5.87 10.84
N GLY A 140 8.61 5.28 12.02
CA GLY A 140 7.62 4.38 12.62
C GLY A 140 7.56 2.98 12.00
N HIS A 141 8.40 2.67 11.01
CA HIS A 141 8.42 1.36 10.35
C HIS A 141 9.76 0.62 10.55
N VAL A 142 9.71 -0.71 10.50
CA VAL A 142 10.90 -1.61 10.54
C VAL A 142 11.21 -2.21 9.17
N ARG A 143 10.34 -2.00 8.18
CA ARG A 143 10.53 -2.39 6.79
C ARG A 143 10.83 -1.16 5.95
N GLY A 144 11.75 -1.30 5.00
CA GLY A 144 12.00 -0.29 3.99
C GLY A 144 11.00 -0.43 2.86
N PHE A 145 10.11 0.56 2.68
CA PHE A 145 9.28 0.63 1.49
C PHE A 145 10.11 1.19 0.34
N LEU A 146 10.17 0.45 -0.77
CA LEU A 146 10.93 0.81 -1.95
C LEU A 146 9.97 1.03 -3.12
N GLN A 147 9.73 2.30 -3.47
CA GLN A 147 8.91 2.63 -4.62
C GLN A 147 9.63 2.22 -5.91
N VAL A 148 9.01 1.34 -6.70
CA VAL A 148 9.53 0.88 -7.99
C VAL A 148 8.67 1.35 -9.17
N GLN A 149 7.41 1.66 -8.92
CA GLN A 149 6.42 1.98 -9.94
C GLN A 149 5.36 2.95 -9.36
N ASN A 150 4.84 3.87 -10.17
CA ASN A 150 3.76 4.78 -9.80
C ASN A 150 2.79 5.01 -10.97
N GLY A 151 1.58 5.46 -10.69
CA GLY A 151 0.51 5.57 -11.68
C GLY A 151 0.04 4.20 -12.21
N CYS A 152 -0.91 4.17 -13.14
CA CYS A 152 -1.43 2.91 -13.66
C CYS A 152 -2.15 3.11 -14.99
N ASP A 153 -1.74 2.38 -16.03
CA ASP A 153 -2.43 2.37 -17.33
C ASP A 153 -3.63 1.43 -17.37
N HIS A 154 -3.74 0.55 -16.38
CA HIS A 154 -4.88 -0.33 -16.26
C HIS A 154 -6.12 0.42 -15.76
N ARG A 155 -7.00 0.73 -16.70
CA ARG A 155 -8.25 1.47 -16.45
C ARG A 155 -9.37 0.56 -15.91
N CYS A 156 -9.21 -0.01 -14.71
CA CYS A 156 -10.31 -0.72 -14.02
C CYS A 156 -11.51 0.22 -13.87
N THR A 157 -12.73 -0.29 -14.07
CA THR A 157 -13.93 0.56 -14.16
C THR A 157 -14.30 1.24 -12.85
N PHE A 158 -13.83 0.76 -11.70
CA PHE A 158 -14.05 1.34 -10.37
C PHE A 158 -12.90 2.21 -9.87
N CYS A 159 -11.75 2.18 -10.53
CA CYS A 159 -10.51 2.72 -9.97
C CYS A 159 -10.33 4.20 -10.33
N ILE A 160 -10.22 5.05 -9.30
CA ILE A 160 -9.93 6.47 -9.46
C ILE A 160 -8.43 6.77 -9.56
N ILE A 161 -7.56 5.81 -9.23
CA ILE A 161 -6.11 6.02 -9.11
C ILE A 161 -5.46 6.61 -10.38
N PRO A 162 -5.81 6.21 -11.61
CA PRO A 162 -5.32 6.88 -12.82
C PRO A 162 -5.45 8.41 -12.80
N TYR A 163 -6.55 8.93 -12.25
CA TYR A 163 -6.81 10.37 -12.17
C TYR A 163 -6.11 11.04 -10.99
N GLY A 164 -5.61 10.27 -10.02
CA GLY A 164 -4.86 10.79 -8.87
C GLY A 164 -3.33 10.63 -9.01
N ARG A 165 -2.87 9.71 -9.85
CA ARG A 165 -1.45 9.35 -9.98
C ARG A 165 -0.93 9.28 -11.43
N GLY A 166 -1.80 9.43 -12.43
CA GLY A 166 -1.43 9.46 -13.84
C GLY A 166 -1.15 8.07 -14.44
N ASN A 167 -0.51 8.08 -15.61
CA ASN A 167 -0.10 6.87 -16.35
C ASN A 167 0.98 6.08 -15.62
N SER A 168 1.17 4.81 -15.99
CA SER A 168 2.22 3.97 -15.40
C SER A 168 3.60 4.55 -15.67
N ARG A 169 4.43 4.60 -14.64
CA ARG A 169 5.82 5.06 -14.70
C ARG A 169 6.67 4.22 -13.77
N SER A 170 7.80 3.75 -14.26
CA SER A 170 8.72 2.89 -13.53
C SER A 170 9.99 3.63 -13.13
N VAL A 171 10.55 3.27 -11.98
CA VAL A 171 11.85 3.78 -11.54
C VAL A 171 12.94 2.94 -12.21
N PRO A 172 13.95 3.54 -12.87
CA PRO A 172 15.04 2.77 -13.48
C PRO A 172 15.75 1.85 -12.48
N MET A 173 16.01 0.61 -12.89
CA MET A 173 16.54 -0.46 -12.02
C MET A 173 17.81 -0.05 -11.25
N GLY A 174 18.72 0.71 -11.87
CA GLY A 174 19.93 1.20 -11.19
C GLY A 174 19.63 2.09 -9.99
N ALA A 175 18.66 2.99 -10.11
CA ALA A 175 18.22 3.84 -9.01
C ALA A 175 17.50 3.04 -7.92
N VAL A 176 16.73 2.01 -8.30
CA VAL A 176 16.11 1.09 -7.34
C VAL A 176 17.16 0.35 -6.51
N VAL A 177 18.24 -0.12 -7.14
CA VAL A 177 19.37 -0.76 -6.45
C VAL A 177 20.08 0.20 -5.50
N GLU A 178 20.38 1.43 -5.94
CA GLU A 178 21.01 2.45 -5.09
C GLU A 178 20.13 2.75 -3.85
N GLN A 179 18.82 2.89 -4.04
CA GLN A 179 17.91 3.19 -2.96
C GLN A 179 17.76 2.01 -2.00
N ALA A 180 17.76 0.77 -2.51
CA ALA A 180 17.79 -0.43 -1.67
C ALA A 180 19.06 -0.50 -0.80
N ARG A 181 20.23 -0.12 -1.36
CA ARG A 181 21.50 -0.04 -0.61
C ARG A 181 21.40 0.96 0.55
N LYS A 182 20.87 2.16 0.29
CA LYS A 182 20.67 3.17 1.35
C LYS A 182 19.75 2.66 2.46
N LEU A 183 18.69 1.92 2.12
CA LEU A 183 17.80 1.34 3.12
C LEU A 183 18.54 0.30 3.99
N VAL A 184 19.29 -0.62 3.40
CA VAL A 184 20.02 -1.64 4.20
C VAL A 184 21.15 -1.04 5.05
N GLU A 185 21.84 -0.01 4.53
CA GLU A 185 22.86 0.77 5.27
C GLU A 185 22.24 1.46 6.51
N ASN A 186 20.99 1.91 6.39
CA ASN A 186 20.20 2.50 7.47
C ASN A 186 19.55 1.46 8.41
N GLY A 187 19.93 0.18 8.28
CA GLY A 187 19.55 -0.89 9.19
C GLY A 187 18.26 -1.64 8.84
N TYR A 188 17.62 -1.34 7.71
CA TYR A 188 16.47 -2.11 7.24
C TYR A 188 16.92 -3.53 6.84
N ARG A 189 16.31 -4.55 7.43
CA ARG A 189 16.57 -5.97 7.10
C ARG A 189 15.56 -6.54 6.12
N GLU A 190 14.40 -5.90 6.02
CA GLU A 190 13.31 -6.30 5.12
C GLU A 190 12.93 -5.14 4.21
N VAL A 191 12.93 -5.39 2.90
CA VAL A 191 12.57 -4.43 1.85
C VAL A 191 11.28 -4.88 1.18
N VAL A 192 10.37 -3.93 0.93
CA VAL A 192 9.08 -4.19 0.26
C VAL A 192 9.00 -3.39 -1.04
N LEU A 193 8.99 -4.09 -2.18
CA LEU A 193 8.79 -3.47 -3.48
C LEU A 193 7.35 -2.97 -3.60
N THR A 194 7.21 -1.65 -3.73
CA THR A 194 5.94 -0.94 -3.68
C THR A 194 5.66 -0.28 -5.02
N GLY A 195 4.45 -0.47 -5.52
CA GLY A 195 3.93 0.23 -6.68
C GLY A 195 2.41 0.32 -6.62
N VAL A 196 1.83 1.05 -7.57
CA VAL A 196 0.38 1.09 -7.76
C VAL A 196 -0.09 -0.17 -8.50
N ASP A 197 0.57 -0.49 -9.61
CA ASP A 197 0.45 -1.72 -10.39
C ASP A 197 1.88 -2.25 -10.59
N ALA A 198 2.45 -2.79 -9.52
CA ALA A 198 3.88 -3.16 -9.48
C ALA A 198 4.25 -4.18 -10.56
N THR A 199 3.32 -5.04 -10.94
CA THR A 199 3.47 -6.03 -12.00
C THR A 199 3.63 -5.42 -13.39
N SER A 200 3.16 -4.19 -13.60
CA SER A 200 3.36 -3.44 -14.85
C SER A 200 4.71 -2.68 -14.87
N TYR A 201 5.63 -2.98 -13.95
CA TYR A 201 6.96 -2.39 -13.92
C TYR A 201 7.72 -2.65 -15.22
N GLY A 202 8.39 -1.60 -15.70
CA GLY A 202 9.42 -1.63 -16.72
C GLY A 202 8.93 -1.57 -18.16
N THR A 203 7.62 -1.61 -18.43
CA THR A 203 7.07 -1.49 -19.80
C THR A 203 7.40 -0.15 -20.47
N ASP A 204 7.70 0.87 -19.67
CA ASP A 204 8.12 2.22 -20.07
C ASP A 204 9.65 2.40 -20.08
N LEU A 205 10.43 1.37 -19.72
CA LEU A 205 11.88 1.43 -19.62
C LEU A 205 12.58 0.70 -20.78
N PRO A 206 13.78 1.14 -21.21
CA PRO A 206 14.56 0.43 -22.22
C PRO A 206 14.81 -1.04 -21.85
N GLY A 207 14.54 -1.94 -22.78
CA GLY A 207 14.69 -3.38 -22.58
C GLY A 207 13.55 -4.07 -21.83
N ASN A 208 12.51 -3.33 -21.44
CA ASN A 208 11.29 -3.83 -20.80
C ASN A 208 11.53 -4.82 -19.63
N PRO A 209 12.34 -4.45 -18.62
CA PRO A 209 12.63 -5.35 -17.49
C PRO A 209 11.36 -5.66 -16.70
N THR A 210 11.19 -6.91 -16.25
CA THR A 210 10.02 -7.31 -15.45
C THR A 210 10.23 -7.08 -13.95
N LEU A 211 9.14 -7.09 -13.17
CA LEU A 211 9.21 -7.01 -11.71
C LEU A 211 10.04 -8.16 -11.10
N GLY A 212 9.87 -9.39 -11.60
CA GLY A 212 10.67 -10.53 -11.16
C GLY A 212 12.15 -10.37 -11.46
N LEU A 213 12.50 -9.82 -12.63
CA LEU A 213 13.89 -9.52 -12.97
C LEU A 213 14.48 -8.47 -12.02
N LEU A 214 13.73 -7.42 -11.72
CA LEU A 214 14.12 -6.40 -10.73
C LEU A 214 14.37 -7.04 -9.36
N ALA A 215 13.44 -7.86 -8.86
CA ALA A 215 13.55 -8.51 -7.56
C ALA A 215 14.78 -9.44 -7.49
N LYS A 216 15.04 -10.24 -8.54
CA LYS A 216 16.27 -11.05 -8.64
C LYS A 216 17.53 -10.19 -8.64
N THR A 217 17.51 -9.10 -9.39
CA THR A 217 18.65 -8.18 -9.51
C THR A 217 18.96 -7.55 -8.16
N LEU A 218 17.95 -7.12 -7.40
CA LEU A 218 18.12 -6.58 -6.05
C LEU A 218 18.76 -7.60 -5.10
N LEU A 219 18.24 -8.82 -5.04
CA LEU A 219 18.79 -9.87 -4.16
C LEU A 219 20.20 -10.31 -4.56
N LYS A 220 20.58 -10.13 -5.82
CA LYS A 220 21.95 -10.37 -6.30
C LYS A 220 22.89 -9.20 -5.98
N GLN A 221 22.45 -7.97 -6.20
CA GLN A 221 23.30 -6.78 -6.09
C GLN A 221 23.35 -6.17 -4.69
N VAL A 222 22.40 -6.52 -3.82
CA VAL A 222 22.30 -6.06 -2.43
C VAL A 222 22.11 -7.30 -1.52
N PRO A 223 23.16 -8.11 -1.32
CA PRO A 223 23.08 -9.36 -0.56
C PRO A 223 22.65 -9.16 0.90
N GLU A 224 22.79 -7.94 1.45
CA GLU A 224 22.39 -7.54 2.79
C GLU A 224 20.87 -7.49 3.00
N ILE A 225 20.07 -7.54 1.92
CA ILE A 225 18.62 -7.72 2.01
C ILE A 225 18.34 -9.13 2.51
N LEU A 226 17.94 -9.26 3.78
CA LEU A 226 17.63 -10.56 4.39
C LEU A 226 16.22 -11.03 4.04
N ARG A 227 15.30 -10.10 3.79
CA ARG A 227 13.92 -10.38 3.39
C ARG A 227 13.45 -9.40 2.31
N LEU A 228 12.94 -9.94 1.21
CA LEU A 228 12.30 -9.17 0.13
C LEU A 228 10.83 -9.57 0.04
N ARG A 229 9.94 -8.58 0.03
CA ARG A 229 8.52 -8.75 -0.23
C ARG A 229 8.09 -7.93 -1.43
N LEU A 230 7.00 -8.39 -2.04
CA LEU A 230 6.20 -7.56 -2.92
C LEU A 230 5.03 -6.98 -2.13
N SER A 231 4.60 -5.79 -2.55
CA SER A 231 3.28 -5.28 -2.22
C SER A 231 2.20 -6.07 -2.99
N SER A 232 1.14 -5.42 -3.45
CA SER A 232 0.07 -6.08 -4.20
C SER A 232 0.51 -6.39 -5.64
N ILE A 233 0.12 -7.56 -6.15
CA ILE A 233 0.38 -7.98 -7.54
C ILE A 233 -0.91 -8.38 -8.26
N ASP A 234 -0.92 -8.23 -9.58
CA ASP A 234 -1.88 -8.89 -10.46
C ASP A 234 -1.34 -10.28 -10.84
N SER A 235 -2.03 -11.35 -10.45
CA SER A 235 -1.47 -12.72 -10.53
C SER A 235 -1.19 -13.18 -11.96
N ILE A 236 -1.95 -12.71 -12.94
CA ILE A 236 -1.77 -13.09 -14.34
C ILE A 236 -0.51 -12.49 -14.97
N GLU A 237 0.01 -11.41 -14.37
CA GLU A 237 1.21 -10.71 -14.84
C GLU A 237 2.49 -11.22 -14.16
N ALA A 238 2.40 -12.30 -13.36
CA ALA A 238 3.56 -12.86 -12.71
C ALA A 238 4.53 -13.47 -13.74
N ASP A 239 5.70 -12.86 -13.90
CA ASP A 239 6.70 -13.30 -14.87
C ASP A 239 7.51 -14.52 -14.38
N SER A 240 8.22 -15.17 -15.30
CA SER A 240 8.98 -16.40 -14.99
C SER A 240 10.01 -16.19 -13.88
N HIS A 241 10.61 -15.00 -13.77
CA HIS A 241 11.57 -14.73 -12.72
C HIS A 241 10.92 -14.66 -11.33
N LEU A 242 9.65 -14.27 -11.23
CA LEU A 242 8.90 -14.37 -9.97
C LEU A 242 8.68 -15.82 -9.58
N PHE A 243 8.34 -16.70 -10.53
CA PHE A 243 8.22 -18.14 -10.22
C PHE A 243 9.55 -18.76 -9.79
N ASP A 244 10.67 -18.37 -10.41
CA ASP A 244 12.00 -18.81 -9.98
C ASP A 244 12.33 -18.36 -8.55
N LEU A 245 11.98 -17.11 -8.19
CA LEU A 245 12.16 -16.59 -6.83
C LEU A 245 11.30 -17.35 -5.82
N ILE A 246 10.03 -17.60 -6.16
CA ILE A 246 9.11 -18.38 -5.33
C ILE A 246 9.67 -19.78 -5.08
N ALA A 247 10.22 -20.43 -6.12
CA ALA A 247 10.71 -21.80 -6.03
C ALA A 247 12.02 -21.93 -5.23
N GLY A 248 12.97 -20.98 -5.39
CA GLY A 248 14.35 -21.21 -4.97
C GLY A 248 15.00 -20.15 -4.09
N GLU A 249 14.39 -18.99 -3.90
CA GLU A 249 15.05 -17.89 -3.17
C GLU A 249 14.48 -17.73 -1.74
N PRO A 250 15.22 -18.16 -0.70
CA PRO A 250 14.73 -18.12 0.68
C PRO A 250 14.48 -16.70 1.18
N ARG A 251 15.22 -15.70 0.68
CA ARG A 251 15.04 -14.28 1.04
C ARG A 251 13.77 -13.69 0.42
N PHE A 252 13.22 -14.29 -0.64
CA PHE A 252 11.91 -13.93 -1.16
C PHE A 252 10.84 -14.52 -0.24
N MET A 253 10.08 -13.65 0.42
CA MET A 253 9.20 -14.08 1.50
C MET A 253 7.98 -14.86 0.97
N PRO A 254 7.53 -15.91 1.69
CA PRO A 254 6.46 -16.81 1.26
C PRO A 254 5.06 -16.22 1.43
N HIS A 255 4.86 -15.00 0.94
CA HIS A 255 3.59 -14.28 0.98
C HIS A 255 3.40 -13.40 -0.25
N LEU A 256 2.23 -13.50 -0.87
CA LEU A 256 1.81 -12.62 -1.96
C LEU A 256 0.44 -12.04 -1.67
N HIS A 257 0.29 -10.73 -1.93
CA HIS A 257 -1.00 -10.05 -1.83
C HIS A 257 -1.61 -9.89 -3.22
N LEU A 258 -2.75 -10.53 -3.46
CA LEU A 258 -3.36 -10.62 -4.79
C LEU A 258 -4.45 -9.55 -4.96
N SER A 259 -4.37 -8.78 -6.05
CA SER A 259 -5.42 -7.83 -6.41
C SER A 259 -6.60 -8.52 -7.10
N LEU A 260 -7.29 -9.43 -6.40
CA LEU A 260 -8.36 -10.26 -6.97
C LEU A 260 -9.61 -9.47 -7.34
N GLN A 261 -10.00 -8.52 -6.49
CA GLN A 261 -11.19 -7.66 -6.58
C GLN A 261 -12.53 -8.40 -6.50
N HIS A 262 -12.72 -9.54 -7.17
CA HIS A 262 -13.96 -10.32 -7.13
C HIS A 262 -13.70 -11.80 -7.49
N GLY A 263 -14.65 -12.70 -7.20
CA GLY A 263 -14.56 -14.12 -7.56
C GLY A 263 -15.50 -14.61 -8.65
N ASP A 264 -16.11 -13.69 -9.40
CA ASP A 264 -17.09 -13.99 -10.46
C ASP A 264 -16.64 -13.38 -11.78
N ASP A 265 -16.59 -14.18 -12.84
CA ASP A 265 -16.03 -13.76 -14.13
C ASP A 265 -16.83 -12.65 -14.82
N MET A 266 -18.16 -12.60 -14.63
CA MET A 266 -18.96 -11.51 -15.19
C MET A 266 -18.66 -10.19 -14.49
N ILE A 267 -18.49 -10.22 -13.16
CA ILE A 267 -18.10 -9.03 -12.40
C ILE A 267 -16.64 -8.64 -12.69
N LEU A 268 -15.71 -9.59 -12.74
CA LEU A 268 -14.32 -9.34 -13.12
C LEU A 268 -14.23 -8.68 -14.51
N LYS A 269 -15.01 -9.17 -15.48
CA LYS A 269 -15.11 -8.55 -16.82
C LYS A 269 -15.67 -7.13 -16.76
N ARG A 270 -16.73 -6.87 -15.98
CA ARG A 270 -17.30 -5.51 -15.78
C ARG A 270 -16.34 -4.59 -15.03
N MET A 271 -15.52 -5.12 -14.13
CA MET A 271 -14.42 -4.43 -13.46
C MET A 271 -13.25 -4.14 -14.40
N LYS A 272 -13.21 -4.80 -15.58
CA LYS A 272 -12.13 -4.79 -16.56
C LYS A 272 -10.83 -5.40 -16.00
N ARG A 273 -10.94 -6.48 -15.24
CA ARG A 273 -9.78 -7.24 -14.72
C ARG A 273 -9.10 -8.03 -15.83
N ARG A 274 -7.79 -8.24 -15.68
CA ARG A 274 -6.95 -9.01 -16.63
C ARG A 274 -7.07 -10.52 -16.43
N HIS A 275 -7.55 -10.94 -15.26
CA HIS A 275 -7.64 -12.33 -14.84
C HIS A 275 -9.09 -12.79 -14.72
N SER A 276 -9.31 -14.09 -14.97
CA SER A 276 -10.52 -14.83 -14.60
C SER A 276 -10.36 -15.46 -13.21
N ARG A 277 -11.46 -16.02 -12.69
CA ARG A 277 -11.44 -16.86 -11.49
C ARG A 277 -10.47 -18.04 -11.65
N ALA A 278 -10.50 -18.72 -12.80
CA ALA A 278 -9.67 -19.89 -13.06
C ALA A 278 -8.17 -19.54 -13.06
N ASP A 279 -7.80 -18.38 -13.60
CA ASP A 279 -6.41 -17.92 -13.61
C ASP A 279 -5.88 -17.70 -12.19
N ALA A 280 -6.70 -17.12 -11.30
CA ALA A 280 -6.32 -16.89 -9.91
C ALA A 280 -6.10 -18.21 -9.14
N ILE A 281 -6.96 -19.21 -9.37
CA ILE A 281 -6.82 -20.54 -8.77
C ILE A 281 -5.56 -21.23 -9.28
N ALA A 282 -5.38 -21.27 -10.60
CA ALA A 282 -4.21 -21.91 -11.23
C ALA A 282 -2.90 -21.29 -10.75
N PHE A 283 -2.86 -19.96 -10.61
CA PHE A 283 -1.71 -19.26 -10.04
C PHE A 283 -1.43 -19.72 -8.59
N ALA A 284 -2.44 -19.72 -7.72
CA ALA A 284 -2.27 -20.11 -6.33
C ALA A 284 -1.80 -21.58 -6.19
N GLU A 285 -2.34 -22.48 -7.00
CA GLU A 285 -1.92 -23.89 -7.07
C GLU A 285 -0.47 -24.03 -7.55
N GLN A 286 -0.06 -23.25 -8.56
CA GLN A 286 1.31 -23.24 -9.05
C GLN A 286 2.29 -22.76 -7.98
N VAL A 287 1.99 -21.66 -7.32
CA VAL A 287 2.84 -21.12 -6.23
C VAL A 287 2.98 -22.15 -5.10
N ARG A 288 1.89 -22.79 -4.67
CA ARG A 288 1.93 -23.84 -3.63
C ARG A 288 2.73 -25.08 -4.05
N ARG A 289 2.66 -25.46 -5.32
CA ARG A 289 3.46 -26.56 -5.87
C ARG A 289 4.96 -26.23 -5.85
N LEU A 290 5.32 -24.98 -6.17
CA LEU A 290 6.71 -24.53 -6.15
C LEU A 290 7.25 -24.36 -4.73
N ARG A 291 6.43 -23.84 -3.81
CA ARG A 291 6.81 -23.63 -2.40
C ARG A 291 5.62 -23.91 -1.47
N PRO A 292 5.56 -25.11 -0.87
CA PRO A 292 4.54 -25.44 0.13
C PRO A 292 4.56 -24.47 1.31
N GLY A 293 3.37 -24.15 1.85
CA GLY A 293 3.23 -23.21 2.97
C GLY A 293 3.22 -21.73 2.57
N PHE A 294 3.16 -21.42 1.27
CA PHE A 294 3.00 -20.03 0.80
C PHE A 294 1.63 -19.46 1.20
N ALA A 295 1.63 -18.27 1.81
CA ALA A 295 0.41 -17.59 2.21
C ALA A 295 -0.06 -16.59 1.14
N PHE A 296 -1.38 -16.40 1.07
CA PHE A 296 -1.99 -15.41 0.20
C PHE A 296 -2.80 -14.40 1.01
N GLY A 297 -2.49 -13.13 0.79
CA GLY A 297 -3.42 -12.04 1.06
C GLY A 297 -4.18 -11.67 -0.19
N ALA A 298 -5.34 -11.01 -0.06
CA ALA A 298 -6.02 -10.44 -1.21
C ALA A 298 -6.92 -9.25 -0.83
N ASP A 299 -7.19 -8.39 -1.82
CA ASP A 299 -8.22 -7.37 -1.74
C ASP A 299 -9.44 -7.80 -2.57
N MET A 300 -10.63 -7.73 -1.98
CA MET A 300 -11.90 -7.99 -2.67
C MET A 300 -12.92 -6.88 -2.39
N ILE A 301 -13.73 -6.58 -3.39
CA ILE A 301 -14.80 -5.59 -3.37
C ILE A 301 -16.13 -6.31 -3.36
N ALA A 302 -16.94 -6.10 -2.32
CA ALA A 302 -18.30 -6.60 -2.24
C ALA A 302 -19.30 -5.51 -2.65
N GLY A 303 -20.39 -5.88 -3.32
CA GLY A 303 -21.43 -4.93 -3.71
C GLY A 303 -21.13 -4.13 -4.97
N PHE A 304 -20.29 -4.65 -5.88
CA PHE A 304 -20.04 -4.00 -7.16
C PHE A 304 -21.37 -3.80 -7.92
N PRO A 305 -21.54 -2.71 -8.71
CA PRO A 305 -22.76 -2.49 -9.48
C PRO A 305 -23.17 -3.73 -10.27
N THR A 306 -24.46 -4.03 -10.33
CA THR A 306 -25.05 -5.21 -11.00
C THR A 306 -24.69 -6.60 -10.43
N GLU A 307 -24.01 -6.68 -9.28
CA GLU A 307 -23.72 -7.95 -8.59
C GLU A 307 -25.02 -8.62 -8.08
N THR A 308 -25.23 -9.89 -8.45
CA THR A 308 -26.32 -10.73 -7.96
C THR A 308 -25.90 -11.52 -6.72
N GLU A 309 -26.84 -12.20 -6.07
CA GLU A 309 -26.53 -13.08 -4.93
C GLU A 309 -25.58 -14.23 -5.33
N ALA A 310 -25.82 -14.88 -6.47
CA ALA A 310 -24.94 -15.94 -6.98
C ALA A 310 -23.51 -15.43 -7.25
N MET A 311 -23.37 -14.21 -7.81
CA MET A 311 -22.05 -13.60 -8.04
C MET A 311 -21.33 -13.30 -6.72
N ALA A 312 -22.05 -12.82 -5.71
CA ALA A 312 -21.49 -12.58 -4.37
C ALA A 312 -21.03 -13.90 -3.70
N ALA A 313 -21.80 -14.97 -3.88
CA ALA A 313 -21.42 -16.30 -3.39
C ALA A 313 -20.14 -16.82 -4.05
N ASN A 314 -19.94 -16.57 -5.36
CA ASN A 314 -18.71 -16.93 -6.06
C ASN A 314 -17.46 -16.25 -5.46
N SER A 315 -17.58 -15.01 -4.98
CA SER A 315 -16.48 -14.34 -4.25
C SER A 315 -16.08 -15.08 -2.97
N THR A 316 -17.07 -15.59 -2.23
CA THR A 316 -16.81 -16.41 -1.04
C THR A 316 -16.10 -17.71 -1.42
N LEU A 317 -16.62 -18.42 -2.42
CA LEU A 317 -16.03 -19.68 -2.89
C LEU A 317 -14.58 -19.49 -3.36
N LEU A 318 -14.28 -18.39 -4.07
CA LEU A 318 -12.90 -18.14 -4.53
C LEU A 318 -11.94 -18.00 -3.35
N ALA A 319 -12.34 -17.23 -2.34
CA ALA A 319 -11.52 -17.02 -1.15
C ALA A 319 -11.24 -18.32 -0.40
N GLU A 320 -12.22 -19.22 -0.33
CA GLU A 320 -12.07 -20.53 0.28
C GLU A 320 -11.19 -21.49 -0.53
N GLU A 321 -11.41 -21.57 -1.85
CA GLU A 321 -10.63 -22.42 -2.76
C GLU A 321 -9.16 -22.03 -2.79
N ILE A 322 -8.88 -20.73 -2.89
CA ILE A 322 -7.51 -20.22 -2.77
C ILE A 322 -7.02 -20.36 -1.32
N GLY A 323 -7.88 -20.35 -0.31
CA GLY A 323 -7.46 -20.37 1.10
C GLY A 323 -6.70 -19.08 1.46
N ILE A 324 -7.34 -17.93 1.24
CA ILE A 324 -6.76 -16.60 1.47
C ILE A 324 -6.63 -16.36 2.98
N ALA A 325 -5.39 -16.31 3.48
CA ALA A 325 -5.08 -16.11 4.89
C ALA A 325 -5.42 -14.68 5.36
N HIS A 326 -5.21 -13.69 4.49
CA HIS A 326 -5.42 -12.27 4.80
C HIS A 326 -6.33 -11.62 3.75
N LEU A 327 -7.65 -11.73 3.95
CA LEU A 327 -8.63 -11.17 3.02
C LEU A 327 -9.11 -9.79 3.49
N HIS A 328 -8.76 -8.74 2.75
CA HIS A 328 -9.31 -7.41 2.94
C HIS A 328 -10.56 -7.21 2.10
N VAL A 329 -11.68 -6.94 2.78
CA VAL A 329 -12.98 -6.73 2.14
C VAL A 329 -13.37 -5.26 2.17
N PHE A 330 -13.54 -4.70 0.98
CA PHE A 330 -14.01 -3.33 0.78
C PHE A 330 -15.46 -3.34 0.29
N PRO A 331 -16.38 -2.59 0.92
CA PRO A 331 -17.65 -2.31 0.28
C PRO A 331 -17.38 -1.43 -0.95
N TYR A 332 -18.06 -1.70 -2.06
CA TYR A 332 -17.96 -0.85 -3.24
C TYR A 332 -18.32 0.60 -2.89
N SER A 333 -17.44 1.53 -3.25
CA SER A 333 -17.60 2.96 -3.05
C SER A 333 -17.56 3.65 -4.41
N PRO A 334 -18.68 4.16 -4.95
CA PRO A 334 -18.67 4.84 -6.23
C PRO A 334 -17.77 6.08 -6.16
N ARG A 335 -16.90 6.24 -7.16
CA ARG A 335 -16.04 7.43 -7.29
C ARG A 335 -16.50 8.25 -8.49
N PRO A 336 -16.76 9.57 -8.33
CA PRO A 336 -17.10 10.44 -9.45
C PRO A 336 -16.09 10.29 -10.60
N GLY A 337 -16.59 10.31 -11.85
CA GLY A 337 -15.76 10.15 -13.05
C GLY A 337 -15.43 8.71 -13.44
N THR A 338 -15.61 7.73 -12.56
CA THR A 338 -15.34 6.31 -12.90
C THR A 338 -16.47 5.67 -13.72
N PRO A 339 -16.17 4.76 -14.66
CA PRO A 339 -17.21 4.05 -15.41
C PRO A 339 -18.21 3.27 -14.54
N ALA A 340 -17.75 2.64 -13.46
CA ALA A 340 -18.60 1.87 -12.55
C ALA A 340 -19.61 2.75 -11.79
N ALA A 341 -19.29 4.02 -11.53
CA ALA A 341 -20.23 4.96 -10.92
C ALA A 341 -21.46 5.27 -11.81
N ARG A 342 -21.36 5.01 -13.13
CA ARG A 342 -22.47 5.19 -14.10
C ARG A 342 -23.31 3.93 -14.31
N MET A 343 -22.90 2.80 -13.75
CA MET A 343 -23.67 1.54 -13.83
C MET A 343 -24.89 1.58 -12.88
N PRO A 344 -25.89 0.70 -13.07
CA PRO A 344 -26.98 0.54 -12.09
C PRO A 344 -26.44 0.14 -10.72
N GLN A 345 -26.54 1.05 -9.76
CA GLN A 345 -26.01 0.88 -8.42
C GLN A 345 -26.90 -0.07 -7.60
N LEU A 346 -26.27 -0.77 -6.64
CA LEU A 346 -26.98 -1.56 -5.65
C LEU A 346 -27.35 -0.69 -4.43
N ASP A 347 -28.36 -1.13 -3.69
CA ASP A 347 -28.71 -0.50 -2.43
C ASP A 347 -27.54 -0.57 -1.42
N ARG A 348 -27.30 0.52 -0.68
CA ARG A 348 -26.16 0.63 0.24
C ARG A 348 -26.24 -0.38 1.39
N ALA A 349 -27.43 -0.72 1.87
CA ALA A 349 -27.59 -1.71 2.92
C ALA A 349 -27.24 -3.11 2.39
N LEU A 350 -27.60 -3.42 1.14
CA LEU A 350 -27.20 -4.67 0.48
C LEU A 350 -25.68 -4.77 0.31
N VAL A 351 -25.02 -3.70 -0.16
CA VAL A 351 -23.55 -3.64 -0.28
C VAL A 351 -22.88 -3.90 1.08
N LYS A 352 -23.39 -3.27 2.15
CA LYS A 352 -22.88 -3.45 3.51
C LYS A 352 -23.09 -4.88 4.02
N ALA A 353 -24.25 -5.48 3.75
CA ALA A 353 -24.55 -6.85 4.13
C ALA A 353 -23.62 -7.86 3.44
N ARG A 354 -23.38 -7.71 2.12
CA ARG A 354 -22.44 -8.56 1.38
C ARG A 354 -21.01 -8.41 1.86
N ALA A 355 -20.57 -7.17 2.13
CA ALA A 355 -19.25 -6.94 2.70
C ALA A 355 -19.10 -7.58 4.09
N ALA A 356 -20.15 -7.55 4.92
CA ALA A 356 -20.14 -8.22 6.23
C ALA A 356 -20.08 -9.75 6.09
N ALA A 357 -20.85 -10.34 5.16
CA ALA A 357 -20.82 -11.78 4.90
C ALA A 357 -19.43 -12.25 4.41
N LEU A 358 -18.81 -11.52 3.47
CA LEU A 358 -17.47 -11.86 2.99
C LEU A 358 -16.39 -11.66 4.06
N ARG A 359 -16.55 -10.70 4.99
CA ARG A 359 -15.66 -10.58 6.17
C ARG A 359 -15.78 -11.76 7.13
N ALA A 360 -16.98 -12.28 7.36
CA ALA A 360 -17.14 -13.48 8.18
C ALA A 360 -16.39 -14.70 7.58
N VAL A 361 -16.33 -14.78 6.25
CA VAL A 361 -15.50 -15.77 5.54
C VAL A 361 -14.01 -15.49 5.77
N ALA A 362 -13.58 -14.24 5.64
CA ALA A 362 -12.21 -13.82 5.93
C ALA A 362 -11.78 -14.22 7.36
N ASP A 363 -12.61 -13.95 8.36
CA ASP A 363 -12.33 -14.29 9.76
C ASP A 363 -12.15 -15.80 9.96
N ARG A 364 -12.98 -16.62 9.31
CA ARG A 364 -12.84 -18.09 9.37
C ARG A 364 -11.56 -18.58 8.68
N LEU A 365 -11.21 -18.02 7.52
CA LEU A 365 -9.99 -18.38 6.81
C LEU A 365 -8.74 -17.96 7.60
N GLN A 366 -8.77 -16.77 8.20
CA GLN A 366 -7.72 -16.30 9.10
C GLN A 366 -7.57 -17.22 10.32
N ALA A 367 -8.67 -17.61 10.96
CA ALA A 367 -8.62 -18.53 12.09
C ALA A 367 -8.02 -19.90 11.70
N LYS A 368 -8.39 -20.44 10.53
CA LYS A 368 -7.82 -21.68 9.98
C LYS A 368 -6.31 -21.52 9.72
N HIS A 369 -5.90 -20.40 9.16
CA HIS A 369 -4.49 -20.08 8.91
C HIS A 369 -3.69 -20.02 10.21
N LEU A 370 -4.17 -19.27 11.21
CA LEU A 370 -3.53 -19.16 12.52
C LEU A 370 -3.41 -20.51 13.24
N ALA A 371 -4.45 -21.35 13.17
CA ALA A 371 -4.44 -22.68 13.75
C ALA A 371 -3.35 -23.58 13.13
N ALA A 372 -3.07 -23.44 11.83
CA ALA A 372 -2.02 -24.20 11.16
C ALA A 372 -0.59 -23.86 11.63
N HIS A 373 -0.38 -22.69 12.26
CA HIS A 373 0.91 -22.33 12.84
C HIS A 373 1.12 -22.81 14.28
N VAL A 374 0.07 -23.25 14.98
CA VAL A 374 0.21 -23.68 16.38
C VAL A 374 1.12 -24.90 16.47
N GLY A 375 2.11 -24.84 17.36
CA GLY A 375 3.15 -25.88 17.52
C GLY A 375 4.31 -25.78 16.52
N SER A 376 4.27 -24.85 15.56
CA SER A 376 5.37 -24.63 14.62
C SER A 376 6.44 -23.69 15.17
N ARG A 377 7.65 -23.77 14.59
CA ARG A 377 8.71 -22.76 14.77
C ARG A 377 8.62 -21.73 13.65
N GLN A 378 8.68 -20.45 13.99
CA GLN A 378 8.50 -19.34 13.05
C GLN A 378 9.60 -18.30 13.23
N LYS A 379 10.09 -17.75 12.12
CA LYS A 379 11.02 -16.61 12.11
C LYS A 379 10.25 -15.29 12.04
N LEU A 380 10.43 -14.45 13.03
CA LEU A 380 9.73 -13.19 13.19
C LEU A 380 10.59 -12.00 12.76
N LEU A 381 9.94 -10.94 12.26
CA LEU A 381 10.46 -9.56 12.27
C LEU A 381 9.62 -8.75 13.26
N VAL A 382 10.27 -8.21 14.29
CA VAL A 382 9.60 -7.44 15.36
C VAL A 382 9.30 -6.02 14.91
N GLU A 383 8.04 -5.59 15.05
CA GLU A 383 7.56 -4.24 14.76
C GLU A 383 7.82 -3.28 15.94
N ARG A 384 7.44 -2.01 15.78
CA ARG A 384 7.55 -0.98 16.83
C ARG A 384 6.36 -0.94 17.80
N ASN A 385 5.36 -1.79 17.63
CA ASN A 385 4.07 -1.73 18.33
C ASN A 385 3.76 -3.02 19.13
N GLU A 386 4.79 -3.63 19.73
CA GLU A 386 4.68 -4.89 20.50
C GLU A 386 4.13 -6.09 19.69
N MET A 387 4.13 -5.96 18.36
CA MET A 387 3.78 -7.03 17.43
C MET A 387 4.99 -7.43 16.60
N ALA A 388 4.89 -8.56 15.90
CA ALA A 388 5.86 -9.03 14.94
C ALA A 388 5.13 -9.71 13.78
N HIS A 389 5.81 -9.92 12.65
CA HIS A 389 5.31 -10.74 11.56
C HIS A 389 6.22 -11.92 11.27
N THR A 390 5.63 -13.08 11.02
CA THR A 390 6.31 -14.26 10.47
C THR A 390 6.76 -14.01 9.01
N GLU A 391 7.49 -14.98 8.44
CA GLU A 391 7.89 -14.94 7.03
C GLU A 391 6.70 -14.89 6.08
N ASP A 392 5.59 -15.55 6.40
CA ASP A 392 4.37 -15.53 5.59
C ASP A 392 3.42 -14.36 5.91
N PHE A 393 3.91 -13.39 6.68
CA PHE A 393 3.19 -12.16 7.07
C PHE A 393 2.05 -12.36 8.08
N THR A 394 2.07 -13.46 8.82
CA THR A 394 1.17 -13.69 9.96
C THR A 394 1.58 -12.86 11.16
N LEU A 395 0.61 -12.17 11.75
CA LEU A 395 0.82 -11.30 12.92
C LEU A 395 1.04 -12.14 14.20
N VAL A 396 2.00 -11.75 15.03
CA VAL A 396 2.39 -12.41 16.28
C VAL A 396 2.55 -11.37 17.39
N ALA A 397 2.02 -11.64 18.59
CA ALA A 397 2.29 -10.79 19.75
C ALA A 397 3.76 -10.93 20.19
N ALA A 398 4.46 -9.81 20.36
CA ALA A 398 5.88 -9.73 20.68
C ALA A 398 6.18 -8.65 21.73
N PRO A 399 5.52 -8.66 22.90
CA PRO A 399 5.73 -7.65 23.93
C PRO A 399 7.17 -7.69 24.48
N GLY A 400 7.77 -6.51 24.66
CA GLY A 400 9.14 -6.37 25.18
C GLY A 400 10.26 -6.84 24.23
N MET A 401 9.95 -7.28 23.01
CA MET A 401 10.96 -7.66 22.02
C MET A 401 11.53 -6.43 21.30
N LYS A 402 12.81 -6.50 20.90
CA LYS A 402 13.53 -5.38 20.27
C LYS A 402 13.01 -5.13 18.85
N PRO A 403 12.49 -3.93 18.51
CA PRO A 403 12.04 -3.64 17.15
C PRO A 403 13.17 -3.81 16.11
N GLY A 404 12.82 -4.37 14.95
CA GLY A 404 13.74 -4.64 13.85
C GLY A 404 14.59 -5.90 14.00
N SER A 405 14.52 -6.62 15.13
CA SER A 405 15.21 -7.90 15.27
C SER A 405 14.52 -9.01 14.48
N LEU A 406 15.34 -9.91 13.93
CA LEU A 406 14.90 -11.19 13.40
C LEU A 406 15.18 -12.28 14.44
N LEU A 407 14.15 -13.02 14.84
CA LEU A 407 14.30 -14.10 15.83
C LEU A 407 13.42 -15.29 15.50
N GLU A 408 13.78 -16.46 16.02
CA GLU A 408 12.96 -17.67 15.88
C GLU A 408 12.20 -17.95 17.18
N VAL A 409 10.91 -18.28 17.06
CA VAL A 409 10.03 -18.56 18.19
C VAL A 409 9.25 -19.85 17.97
N SER A 410 8.80 -20.46 19.06
CA SER A 410 7.77 -21.50 19.01
C SER A 410 6.40 -20.87 19.24
N ILE A 411 5.45 -21.19 18.36
CA ILE A 411 4.07 -20.69 18.46
C ILE A 411 3.25 -21.60 19.38
N GLY A 412 2.67 -21.01 20.43
CA GLY A 412 1.88 -21.73 21.43
C GLY A 412 0.37 -21.71 21.18
N GLY A 413 -0.14 -20.75 20.43
CA GLY A 413 -1.57 -20.55 20.24
C GLY A 413 -1.88 -19.30 19.40
N HIS A 414 -3.15 -18.89 19.39
CA HIS A 414 -3.61 -17.68 18.72
C HIS A 414 -4.85 -17.07 19.38
N THR A 415 -5.07 -15.78 19.19
CA THR A 415 -6.27 -15.04 19.66
C THR A 415 -7.40 -15.02 18.64
N GLY A 416 -7.20 -15.67 17.48
CA GLY A 416 -8.08 -15.54 16.30
C GLY A 416 -7.75 -14.31 15.45
N ARG A 417 -6.92 -13.39 15.96
CA ARG A 417 -6.41 -12.23 15.22
C ARG A 417 -4.91 -12.27 14.98
N HIS A 418 -4.16 -12.82 15.93
CA HIS A 418 -2.70 -12.98 15.85
C HIS A 418 -2.26 -14.22 16.64
N LEU A 419 -1.04 -14.69 16.36
CA LEU A 419 -0.39 -15.77 17.08
C LEU A 419 0.13 -15.31 18.45
N THR A 420 0.37 -16.27 19.34
CA THR A 420 1.01 -16.08 20.64
C THR A 420 2.23 -16.99 20.79
N ILE A 421 3.29 -16.46 21.37
CA ILE A 421 4.57 -17.14 21.54
C ILE A 421 4.51 -18.05 22.78
N ALA A 422 4.93 -19.31 22.65
CA ALA A 422 5.13 -20.21 23.80
C ALA A 422 6.50 -20.00 24.45
N SER A 423 7.55 -19.89 23.62
CA SER A 423 8.93 -19.66 24.03
C SER A 423 9.71 -19.01 22.89
N ALA A 424 10.57 -18.04 23.20
CA ALA A 424 11.55 -17.53 22.24
C ALA A 424 12.81 -18.40 22.27
N ALA A 425 13.34 -18.79 21.10
CA ALA A 425 14.69 -19.32 21.03
C ALA A 425 15.68 -18.15 21.08
N ALA A 426 16.85 -18.35 21.70
CA ALA A 426 17.92 -17.35 21.71
C ALA A 426 18.34 -16.98 20.27
N ASP A 427 18.70 -15.71 20.07
CA ASP A 427 18.94 -15.04 18.78
C ASP A 427 19.51 -15.94 17.69
N ALA A 428 18.82 -16.01 16.54
CA ALA A 428 19.40 -16.55 15.32
C ALA A 428 20.51 -15.58 14.88
N ALA A 429 21.76 -16.02 15.02
CA ALA A 429 22.95 -15.23 14.71
C ALA A 429 22.91 -14.61 13.30
N ALA A 430 23.48 -13.40 13.24
CA ALA A 430 23.44 -12.38 12.19
C ALA A 430 23.73 -12.83 10.76
#